data_AF-A0A2V1CWG8-F1
#
_entry.id   AF-A0A2V1CWG8-F1
#
_cell.length_a   1.000
_cell.length_b   1.000
_cell.length_c   1.000
_cell.angle_alpha   90.00
_cell.angle_beta   90.00
_cell.angle_gamma   90.00
#
_symmetry.space_group_name_H-M   'P 1'
#
loop_
_entity.id
_entity.type
_entity.pdbx_description
1 polymer ?
#
loop_
_entity_poly.entity_id
_entity_poly.type
_entity_poly.pdbx_seq_one_letter_code
_entity_poly.pdbx_strand_id
1 'polypeptide(L)'
;MNPCIGCTDSVEAKTRVVEFRDVKPDDFIRFLEYAYRHDYTVPPYTEDEDLQPPAPKPPVPPEPKPEPVTAYIEDEPVIWTTPVTRVMQKSKPTLRSSFDKRNYLSTGDPKAGMLQSFEPQYNSSSRPNFTPVLLAHARLYTFADMRLIQPLRSLTLHKLHITLKDFRLYDQRVDDVLELARYAYEHGLDRTSDETIDDLRNLVVQYIACELDQRVHQPSQVNYIA
;
A
#
# COMPACT_ATOMS: atom_id res chain seq x y z
N MET A 1 -26.22 53.73 -24.01
CA MET A 1 -26.17 52.35 -23.49
C MET A 1 -24.85 51.76 -23.95
N ASN A 2 -23.88 51.63 -23.04
CA ASN A 2 -22.57 51.06 -23.37
C ASN A 2 -22.68 49.53 -23.33
N PRO A 3 -22.05 48.79 -24.27
CA PRO A 3 -22.07 47.34 -24.25
C PRO A 3 -21.26 46.81 -23.08
N CYS A 4 -21.75 45.76 -22.41
CA CYS A 4 -21.01 45.06 -21.37
C CYS A 4 -19.76 44.39 -21.97
N ILE A 5 -18.58 44.97 -21.70
CA ILE A 5 -17.26 44.41 -22.00
C ILE A 5 -16.95 43.32 -20.96
N GLY A 6 -17.67 42.19 -21.00
CA GLY A 6 -17.55 41.22 -19.90
C GLY A 6 -17.91 39.77 -20.16
N CYS A 7 -18.54 39.43 -21.28
CA CYS A 7 -18.77 38.01 -21.62
C CYS A 7 -17.86 37.61 -22.78
N THR A 8 -16.56 37.45 -22.48
CA THR A 8 -15.74 36.59 -23.32
C THR A 8 -16.24 35.17 -23.15
N ASP A 9 -16.86 34.60 -24.17
CA ASP A 9 -17.12 33.16 -24.20
C ASP A 9 -15.79 32.43 -23.96
N SER A 10 -15.68 31.65 -22.88
CA SER A 10 -14.49 30.81 -22.67
C SER A 10 -14.30 29.91 -23.90
N VAL A 11 -13.05 29.80 -24.38
CA VAL A 11 -12.69 28.85 -25.43
C VAL A 11 -13.19 27.46 -25.07
N GLU A 12 -13.10 27.09 -23.79
CA GLU A 12 -13.57 25.81 -23.25
C GLU A 12 -15.08 25.62 -23.41
N ALA A 13 -15.88 26.68 -23.23
CA ALA A 13 -17.33 26.61 -23.41
C ALA A 13 -17.71 26.40 -24.88
N LYS A 14 -16.92 26.98 -25.81
CA LYS A 14 -17.09 26.83 -27.25
C LYS A 14 -16.65 25.46 -27.75
N THR A 15 -15.49 24.99 -27.31
CA THR A 15 -14.94 23.68 -27.69
C THR A 15 -15.60 22.53 -26.94
N ARG A 16 -16.26 22.81 -25.80
CA ARG A 16 -16.75 21.82 -24.84
C ARG A 16 -15.64 20.90 -24.31
N VAL A 17 -14.42 21.44 -24.24
CA VAL A 17 -13.22 20.73 -23.79
C VAL A 17 -12.48 21.60 -22.80
N VAL A 18 -12.11 21.01 -21.66
CA VAL A 18 -11.21 21.60 -20.66
C VAL A 18 -9.98 20.70 -20.57
N GLU A 19 -8.79 21.29 -20.62
CA GLU A 19 -7.51 20.59 -20.49
C GLU A 19 -6.93 20.82 -19.09
N PHE A 20 -6.67 19.74 -18.36
CA PHE A 20 -6.01 19.77 -17.05
C PHE A 20 -4.53 19.42 -17.20
N ARG A 21 -3.69 20.43 -17.44
CA ARG A 21 -2.24 20.22 -17.70
C ARG A 21 -1.47 19.71 -16.49
N ASP A 22 -1.92 20.07 -15.29
CA ASP A 22 -1.23 19.77 -14.04
C ASP A 22 -1.70 18.44 -13.41
N VAL A 23 -2.56 17.68 -14.12
CA VAL A 23 -3.22 16.49 -13.57
C VAL A 23 -2.96 15.31 -14.48
N LYS A 24 -2.32 14.27 -13.92
CA LYS A 24 -2.15 13.01 -14.65
C LYS A 24 -3.50 12.32 -14.83
N PRO A 25 -3.73 11.59 -15.94
CA PRO A 25 -4.98 10.87 -16.16
C PRO A 25 -5.40 9.99 -14.97
N ASP A 26 -4.46 9.28 -14.35
CA ASP A 26 -4.74 8.42 -13.21
C ASP A 26 -5.20 9.20 -11.97
N ASP A 27 -4.64 10.38 -11.72
CA ASP A 27 -5.04 11.21 -10.58
C ASP A 27 -6.43 11.82 -10.82
N PHE A 28 -6.75 12.15 -12.09
CA PHE A 28 -8.09 12.56 -12.47
C PHE A 28 -9.11 11.42 -12.31
N ILE A 29 -8.75 10.18 -12.65
CA ILE A 29 -9.60 9.01 -12.42
C ILE A 29 -9.88 8.85 -10.92
N ARG A 30 -8.88 9.00 -10.03
CA ARG A 30 -9.08 8.96 -8.57
C ARG A 30 -10.03 10.05 -8.07
N PHE A 31 -9.93 11.26 -8.64
CA PHE A 31 -10.88 12.32 -8.35
C PHE A 31 -12.31 11.93 -8.77
N LEU A 32 -12.50 11.30 -9.94
CA LEU A 32 -13.81 10.80 -10.36
C LEU A 32 -14.32 9.70 -9.43
N GLU A 33 -13.47 8.75 -9.02
CA GLU A 33 -13.84 7.74 -8.02
C GLU A 33 -14.37 8.39 -6.75
N TYR A 34 -13.65 9.40 -6.24
CA TYR A 34 -14.08 10.16 -5.08
C TYR A 34 -15.41 10.88 -5.32
N ALA A 35 -15.60 11.53 -6.47
CA ALA A 35 -16.84 12.24 -6.76
C ALA A 35 -18.08 11.33 -6.78
N TYR A 36 -17.91 10.06 -7.21
CA TYR A 36 -19.01 9.09 -7.29
C TYR A 36 -19.15 8.18 -6.06
N ARG A 37 -18.07 7.93 -5.31
CA ARG A 37 -18.03 6.93 -4.22
C ARG A 37 -17.64 7.52 -2.86
N HIS A 38 -17.25 8.79 -2.83
CA HIS A 38 -16.65 9.46 -1.67
C HIS A 38 -15.37 8.80 -1.16
N ASP A 39 -14.73 7.99 -2.00
CA ASP A 39 -13.43 7.36 -1.74
C ASP A 39 -12.71 7.11 -3.08
N TYR A 40 -11.40 6.86 -3.03
CA TYR A 40 -10.57 6.63 -4.21
C TYR A 40 -9.56 5.50 -3.97
N THR A 41 -9.18 4.85 -5.07
CA THR A 41 -8.18 3.76 -5.05
C THR A 41 -6.77 4.30 -5.33
N VAL A 42 -5.77 3.58 -4.85
CA VAL A 42 -4.36 3.83 -5.13
C VAL A 42 -3.82 2.76 -6.07
N PRO A 43 -2.79 3.06 -6.89
CA PRO A 43 -2.19 2.02 -7.71
C PRO A 43 -1.57 0.94 -6.80
N PRO A 44 -1.43 -0.30 -7.26
CA PRO A 44 -0.69 -1.30 -6.50
C PRO A 44 0.77 -0.86 -6.34
N TYR A 45 1.42 -1.33 -5.27
CA TYR A 45 2.87 -1.27 -5.16
C TYR A 45 3.53 -2.05 -6.31
N THR A 46 4.76 -1.67 -6.66
CA THR A 46 5.56 -2.40 -7.65
C THR A 46 6.59 -3.27 -6.96
N GLU A 47 7.14 -4.26 -7.65
CA GLU A 47 8.31 -5.00 -7.19
C GLU A 47 9.50 -4.55 -8.03
N ASP A 48 10.61 -4.18 -7.39
CA ASP A 48 11.82 -3.86 -8.14
C ASP A 48 12.48 -5.18 -8.58
N GLU A 49 12.47 -5.46 -9.88
CA GLU A 49 13.07 -6.68 -10.45
C GLU A 49 14.58 -6.78 -10.14
N ASP A 50 15.24 -5.65 -9.87
CA ASP A 50 16.68 -5.57 -9.55
C ASP A 50 17.05 -6.15 -8.17
N LEU A 51 16.08 -6.40 -7.29
CA LEU A 51 16.31 -7.05 -5.97
C LEU A 51 16.04 -8.56 -5.99
N GLN A 52 15.78 -9.13 -7.15
CA GLN A 52 15.62 -10.57 -7.29
C GLN A 52 17.01 -11.22 -7.15
N PRO A 53 17.25 -12.10 -6.15
CA PRO A 53 18.47 -12.88 -6.11
C PRO A 53 18.65 -13.60 -7.44
N PRO A 54 19.88 -13.67 -8.01
CA PRO A 54 20.10 -14.36 -9.26
C PRO A 54 19.50 -15.76 -9.16
N ALA A 55 18.60 -16.08 -10.08
CA ALA A 55 17.92 -17.37 -10.08
C ALA A 55 18.97 -18.49 -9.91
N PRO A 56 18.73 -19.49 -9.04
CA PRO A 56 19.60 -20.65 -8.96
C PRO A 56 19.68 -21.24 -10.37
N LYS A 57 20.90 -21.33 -10.93
CA LYS A 57 21.13 -21.98 -12.22
C LYS A 57 20.45 -23.36 -12.19
N PRO A 58 19.72 -23.75 -13.24
CA PRO A 58 19.06 -25.04 -13.26
C PRO A 58 20.09 -26.14 -12.96
N PRO A 59 19.78 -27.10 -12.06
CA PRO A 59 20.73 -28.13 -11.68
C PRO A 59 21.14 -28.93 -12.92
N VAL A 60 22.45 -29.03 -13.10
CA VAL A 60 23.08 -29.86 -14.14
C VAL A 60 22.53 -31.29 -14.01
N PRO A 61 22.05 -31.92 -15.10
CA PRO A 61 21.56 -33.29 -15.07
C PRO A 61 22.65 -34.25 -14.57
N PRO A 62 22.36 -35.15 -13.60
CA PRO A 62 23.36 -36.09 -13.12
C PRO A 62 23.65 -37.17 -14.17
N GLU A 63 24.94 -37.42 -14.42
CA GLU A 63 25.42 -38.56 -15.19
C GLU A 63 24.98 -39.90 -14.56
N PRO A 64 24.69 -40.93 -15.38
CA PRO A 64 24.14 -42.21 -14.90
C PRO A 64 25.25 -43.06 -14.27
N LYS A 65 25.06 -43.43 -13.00
CA LYS A 65 25.91 -44.40 -12.31
C LYS A 65 25.32 -45.82 -12.50
N PRO A 66 26.12 -46.84 -12.82
CA PRO A 66 25.61 -48.17 -13.15
C PRO A 66 25.11 -48.92 -11.91
N GLU A 67 23.99 -49.60 -12.07
CA GLU A 67 23.39 -50.52 -11.09
C GLU A 67 24.25 -51.79 -10.90
N PRO A 68 24.18 -52.40 -9.70
CA PRO A 68 24.12 -53.85 -9.65
C PRO A 68 22.95 -54.35 -8.80
N VAL A 69 22.09 -55.10 -9.50
CA VAL A 69 21.46 -56.38 -9.15
C VAL A 69 21.09 -56.71 -7.70
N THR A 70 19.81 -57.07 -7.61
CA THR A 70 18.97 -57.55 -6.50
C THR A 70 19.48 -58.78 -5.76
N ALA A 71 19.29 -58.80 -4.43
CA ALA A 71 19.08 -60.01 -3.66
C ALA A 71 17.95 -59.80 -2.64
N TYR A 72 16.92 -60.63 -2.78
CA TYR A 72 15.72 -60.75 -1.97
C TYR A 72 16.01 -61.21 -0.54
N ILE A 73 15.30 -60.68 0.46
CA ILE A 73 14.86 -61.43 1.66
C ILE A 73 13.48 -60.88 2.11
N GLU A 74 12.54 -61.82 2.29
CA GLU A 74 11.15 -61.65 2.72
C GLU A 74 10.98 -61.60 4.26
N ASP A 75 9.81 -61.07 4.65
CA ASP A 75 8.99 -61.28 5.87
C ASP A 75 9.32 -60.60 7.22
N GLU A 76 8.42 -59.69 7.65
CA GLU A 76 7.37 -59.95 8.68
C GLU A 76 6.66 -58.62 9.09
N PRO A 77 5.38 -58.62 9.52
CA PRO A 77 4.58 -57.42 9.75
C PRO A 77 4.52 -56.99 11.23
N VAL A 78 4.64 -55.69 11.52
CA VAL A 78 4.45 -55.16 12.89
C VAL A 78 3.54 -53.92 12.92
N ILE A 79 2.28 -54.19 13.28
CA ILE A 79 1.39 -53.51 14.26
C ILE A 79 1.36 -51.97 14.28
N TRP A 80 0.19 -51.43 13.92
CA TRP A 80 -0.21 -50.03 14.10
C TRP A 80 -0.53 -49.73 15.58
N THR A 81 0.06 -48.67 16.14
CA THR A 81 -0.48 -48.01 17.33
C THR A 81 -0.40 -46.49 17.19
N THR A 82 -1.55 -45.86 16.98
CA THR A 82 -1.76 -44.40 17.12
C THR A 82 -1.86 -44.02 18.60
N PRO A 83 -1.22 -42.93 19.07
CA PRO A 83 -1.50 -42.40 20.39
C PRO A 83 -2.81 -41.59 20.39
N VAL A 84 -3.68 -41.94 21.33
CA VAL A 84 -4.94 -41.24 21.63
C VAL A 84 -4.63 -39.83 22.14
N THR A 85 -4.84 -38.81 21.32
CA THR A 85 -4.89 -37.42 21.77
C THR A 85 -6.30 -37.09 22.27
N ARG A 86 -6.36 -36.76 23.56
CA ARG A 86 -7.50 -36.28 24.33
C ARG A 86 -8.24 -35.15 23.58
N VAL A 87 -9.46 -35.40 23.12
CA VAL A 87 -10.31 -34.38 22.50
C VAL A 87 -10.80 -33.44 23.60
N MET A 88 -10.25 -32.23 23.61
CA MET A 88 -10.75 -31.14 24.43
C MET A 88 -12.11 -30.70 23.85
N GLN A 89 -13.19 -31.00 24.58
CA GLN A 89 -14.55 -30.66 24.18
C GLN A 89 -14.69 -29.14 24.06
N LYS A 90 -14.72 -28.63 22.82
CA LYS A 90 -15.01 -27.21 22.55
C LYS A 90 -16.47 -26.94 22.90
N SER A 91 -16.70 -25.96 23.78
CA SER A 91 -18.05 -25.51 24.13
C SER A 91 -18.82 -25.09 22.88
N LYS A 92 -20.10 -25.44 22.80
CA LYS A 92 -20.95 -25.05 21.66
C LYS A 92 -21.06 -23.53 21.63
N PRO A 93 -20.79 -22.87 20.48
CA PRO A 93 -20.99 -21.43 20.35
C PRO A 93 -22.45 -21.10 20.65
N THR A 94 -22.70 -20.04 21.41
CA THR A 94 -24.06 -19.56 21.65
C THR A 94 -24.71 -19.16 20.33
N LEU A 95 -26.03 -19.31 20.20
CA LEU A 95 -26.77 -18.85 19.01
C LEU A 95 -26.45 -17.39 18.67
N ARG A 96 -26.21 -16.56 19.69
CA ARG A 96 -25.81 -15.17 19.53
C ARG A 96 -24.43 -15.04 18.87
N SER A 97 -23.43 -15.80 19.31
CA SER A 97 -22.10 -15.79 18.69
C SER A 97 -22.11 -16.27 17.24
N SER A 98 -23.00 -17.20 16.88
CA SER A 98 -23.18 -17.62 15.49
C SER A 98 -23.89 -16.57 14.64
N PHE A 99 -24.76 -15.76 15.24
CA PHE A 99 -25.40 -14.63 14.57
C PHE A 99 -24.41 -13.48 14.33
N ASP A 100 -23.63 -13.11 15.35
CA ASP A 100 -22.67 -12.00 15.28
C ASP A 100 -21.52 -12.28 14.29
N LYS A 101 -21.24 -13.55 13.99
CA LYS A 101 -20.23 -13.98 13.00
C LYS A 101 -20.76 -14.09 11.57
N ARG A 102 -22.04 -13.79 11.31
CA ARG A 102 -22.59 -13.85 9.94
C ARG A 102 -22.00 -12.72 9.11
N ASN A 103 -21.23 -13.09 8.10
CA ASN A 103 -20.84 -12.19 7.02
C ASN A 103 -21.63 -12.56 5.77
N TYR A 104 -22.42 -11.61 5.25
CA TYR A 104 -23.24 -11.79 4.04
C TYR A 104 -22.49 -11.40 2.77
N LEU A 105 -21.32 -10.77 2.90
CA LEU A 105 -20.40 -10.51 1.80
C LEU A 105 -19.39 -11.64 1.79
N SER A 106 -19.42 -12.45 0.74
CA SER A 106 -18.42 -13.50 0.56
C SER A 106 -17.11 -12.85 0.11
N THR A 107 -15.96 -13.37 0.54
CA THR A 107 -14.63 -12.87 0.14
C THR A 107 -14.44 -12.90 -1.38
N GLY A 108 -15.24 -13.66 -2.13
CA GLY A 108 -15.26 -13.69 -3.60
C GLY A 108 -16.27 -12.77 -4.29
N ASP A 109 -17.10 -12.01 -3.55
CA ASP A 109 -18.06 -11.11 -4.17
C ASP A 109 -17.33 -9.89 -4.79
N PRO A 110 -17.69 -9.45 -6.00
CA PRO A 110 -17.06 -8.29 -6.66
C PRO A 110 -17.07 -7.04 -5.78
N LYS A 111 -18.15 -6.84 -5.02
CA LYS A 111 -18.30 -5.71 -4.09
C LYS A 111 -17.32 -5.79 -2.91
N ALA A 112 -17.00 -6.98 -2.41
CA ALA A 112 -16.04 -7.16 -1.32
C ALA A 112 -14.63 -6.80 -1.79
N GLY A 113 -14.21 -7.29 -2.96
CA GLY A 113 -12.91 -6.94 -3.56
C GLY A 113 -12.79 -5.45 -3.88
N MET A 114 -13.88 -4.83 -4.37
CA MET A 114 -13.92 -3.37 -4.57
C MET A 114 -13.75 -2.61 -3.26
N LEU A 115 -14.45 -2.97 -2.19
CA LEU A 115 -14.31 -2.30 -0.89
C LEU A 115 -12.89 -2.42 -0.34
N GLN A 116 -12.26 -3.58 -0.51
CA GLN A 116 -10.86 -3.80 -0.10
C GLN A 116 -9.88 -2.91 -0.87
N SER A 117 -10.12 -2.65 -2.16
CA SER A 117 -9.25 -1.76 -2.95
C SER A 117 -9.24 -0.30 -2.48
N PHE A 118 -10.22 0.10 -1.66
CA PHE A 118 -10.25 1.42 -1.03
C PHE A 118 -9.47 1.48 0.28
N GLU A 119 -9.16 0.36 0.91
CA GLU A 119 -8.40 0.37 2.15
C GLU A 119 -6.95 0.83 1.90
N PRO A 120 -6.38 1.68 2.80
CA PRO A 120 -4.98 2.05 2.73
C PRO A 120 -4.07 0.82 2.69
N GLN A 121 -3.09 0.82 1.78
CA GLN A 121 -2.13 -0.27 1.64
C GLN A 121 -0.86 0.07 2.41
N TYR A 122 -0.27 -0.92 3.09
CA TYR A 122 1.01 -0.79 3.80
C TYR A 122 1.91 -1.98 3.47
N ASN A 123 3.21 -1.83 3.69
CA ASN A 123 4.18 -2.87 3.36
C ASN A 123 4.22 -3.97 4.44
N SER A 124 4.34 -5.22 3.99
CA SER A 124 4.57 -6.38 4.86
C SER A 124 6.01 -6.92 4.79
N SER A 125 6.83 -6.39 3.88
CA SER A 125 8.23 -6.78 3.69
C SER A 125 9.03 -5.63 3.06
N SER A 126 10.35 -5.81 2.93
CA SER A 126 11.25 -4.86 2.26
C SER A 126 11.24 -4.93 0.73
N ARG A 127 10.51 -5.87 0.14
CA ARG A 127 10.48 -6.09 -1.32
C ARG A 127 9.59 -5.13 -2.12
N PRO A 128 8.36 -4.82 -1.72
CA PRO A 128 7.49 -3.97 -2.52
C PRO A 128 7.91 -2.49 -2.43
N ASN A 129 7.98 -1.82 -3.57
CA ASN A 129 8.19 -0.39 -3.75
C ASN A 129 6.84 0.34 -3.62
N PHE A 130 6.74 1.17 -2.60
CA PHE A 130 5.52 1.89 -2.24
C PHE A 130 5.46 3.32 -2.79
N THR A 131 6.50 3.78 -3.49
CA THR A 131 6.53 5.09 -4.17
C THR A 131 5.25 5.40 -4.95
N PRO A 132 4.71 4.52 -5.81
CA PRO A 132 3.47 4.83 -6.55
C PRO A 132 2.24 5.01 -5.65
N VAL A 133 2.17 4.28 -4.53
CA VAL A 133 1.08 4.38 -3.54
C VAL A 133 1.16 5.72 -2.80
N LEU A 134 2.34 6.04 -2.26
CA LEU A 134 2.59 7.27 -1.51
C LEU A 134 2.35 8.51 -2.37
N LEU A 135 2.87 8.50 -3.61
CA LEU A 135 2.69 9.61 -4.54
C LEU A 135 1.24 9.74 -5.03
N ALA A 136 0.46 8.67 -5.13
CA ALA A 136 -0.95 8.78 -5.48
C ALA A 136 -1.74 9.59 -4.44
N HIS A 137 -1.47 9.36 -3.15
CA HIS A 137 -2.06 10.15 -2.07
C HIS A 137 -1.61 11.62 -2.12
N ALA A 138 -0.30 11.85 -2.24
CA ALA A 138 0.27 13.20 -2.22
C ALA A 138 -0.16 14.05 -3.44
N ARG A 139 -0.17 13.47 -4.65
CA ARG A 139 -0.64 14.18 -5.85
C ARG A 139 -2.12 14.52 -5.77
N LEU A 140 -2.95 13.60 -5.26
CA LEU A 140 -4.38 13.87 -5.10
C LEU A 140 -4.66 14.89 -4.00
N TYR A 141 -3.83 14.92 -2.94
CA TYR A 141 -3.85 15.97 -1.93
C TYR A 141 -3.59 17.34 -2.55
N THR A 142 -2.48 17.50 -3.30
CA THR A 142 -2.14 18.77 -3.96
C THR A 142 -3.22 19.18 -4.97
N PHE A 143 -3.77 18.23 -5.73
CA PHE A 143 -4.90 18.50 -6.61
C PHE A 143 -6.13 19.01 -5.85
N ALA A 144 -6.50 18.36 -4.74
CA ALA A 144 -7.64 18.76 -3.94
C ALA A 144 -7.42 20.13 -3.29
N ASP A 145 -6.21 20.42 -2.84
CA ASP A 145 -5.82 21.72 -2.28
C ASP A 145 -5.91 22.82 -3.35
N MET A 146 -5.28 22.63 -4.51
CA MET A 146 -5.35 23.56 -5.65
C MET A 146 -6.77 23.84 -6.12
N ARG A 147 -7.67 22.85 -6.01
CA ARG A 147 -9.07 22.97 -6.42
C ARG A 147 -10.02 23.30 -5.27
N LEU A 148 -9.49 23.55 -4.07
CA LEU A 148 -10.23 23.89 -2.85
C LEU A 148 -11.29 22.84 -2.45
N ILE A 149 -11.03 21.56 -2.76
CA ILE A 149 -11.91 20.44 -2.45
C ILE A 149 -11.54 19.90 -1.06
N GLN A 150 -11.88 20.66 -0.03
CA GLN A 150 -11.45 20.41 1.35
C GLN A 150 -11.73 18.99 1.86
N PRO A 151 -12.91 18.37 1.61
CA PRO A 151 -13.14 17.01 2.10
C PRO A 151 -12.23 15.96 1.44
N LEU A 152 -11.85 16.15 0.17
CA LEU A 152 -10.89 15.28 -0.51
C LEU A 152 -9.46 15.52 0.00
N ARG A 153 -9.08 16.78 0.23
CA ARG A 153 -7.80 17.14 0.86
C ARG A 153 -7.64 16.44 2.22
N SER A 154 -8.66 16.51 3.07
CA SER A 154 -8.65 15.83 4.37
C SER A 154 -8.59 14.30 4.24
N LEU A 155 -9.37 13.73 3.32
CA LEU A 155 -9.38 12.28 3.08
C LEU A 155 -8.02 11.77 2.58
N THR A 156 -7.40 12.49 1.65
CA THR A 156 -6.08 12.13 1.11
C THR A 156 -5.00 12.14 2.16
N LEU A 157 -4.96 13.17 2.99
CA LEU A 157 -4.04 13.27 4.10
C LEU A 157 -4.28 12.16 5.14
N HIS A 158 -5.54 11.86 5.46
CA HIS A 158 -5.89 10.78 6.38
C HIS A 158 -5.44 9.40 5.89
N LYS A 159 -5.70 9.06 4.62
CA LYS A 159 -5.29 7.78 4.04
C LYS A 159 -3.77 7.66 3.94
N LEU A 160 -3.07 8.75 3.63
CA LEU A 160 -1.60 8.79 3.67
C LEU A 160 -1.08 8.57 5.10
N HIS A 161 -1.69 9.21 6.10
CA HIS A 161 -1.31 9.03 7.50
C HIS A 161 -1.47 7.57 7.95
N ILE A 162 -2.60 6.92 7.64
CA ILE A 162 -2.79 5.49 7.95
C ILE A 162 -1.74 4.64 7.23
N THR A 163 -1.51 4.91 5.94
CA THR A 163 -0.50 4.21 5.15
C THR A 163 0.88 4.30 5.81
N LEU A 164 1.34 5.51 6.15
CA LEU A 164 2.64 5.73 6.79
C LEU A 164 2.70 5.15 8.20
N LYS A 165 1.62 5.24 8.98
CA LYS A 165 1.56 4.72 10.35
C LYS A 165 1.82 3.21 10.41
N ASP A 166 1.32 2.47 9.43
CA ASP A 166 1.51 1.03 9.35
C ASP A 166 2.68 0.64 8.41
N PHE A 167 3.33 1.61 7.77
CA PHE A 167 4.49 1.42 6.90
C PHE A 167 5.77 1.26 7.72
N ARG A 168 6.47 0.14 7.50
CA ARG A 168 7.77 -0.14 8.12
C ARG A 168 8.90 0.34 7.22
N LEU A 169 9.76 1.22 7.73
CA LEU A 169 10.89 1.75 6.97
C LEU A 169 12.09 0.79 6.97
N TYR A 170 12.16 -0.06 5.95
CA TYR A 170 13.33 -0.88 5.67
C TYR A 170 14.44 -0.04 5.02
N ASP A 171 15.70 -0.41 5.21
CA ASP A 171 16.84 0.32 4.62
C ASP A 171 16.79 0.36 3.08
N GLN A 172 16.22 -0.69 2.45
CA GLN A 172 16.00 -0.75 1.00
C GLN A 172 14.82 0.11 0.52
N ARG A 173 14.02 0.67 1.44
CA ARG A 173 12.78 1.41 1.14
C ARG A 173 12.82 2.85 1.66
N VAL A 174 14.00 3.32 2.04
CA VAL A 174 14.22 4.73 2.37
C VAL A 174 13.89 5.63 1.17
N ASP A 175 14.21 5.17 -0.05
CA ASP A 175 13.96 5.90 -1.28
C ASP A 175 12.46 6.19 -1.49
N ASP A 176 11.56 5.27 -1.11
CA ASP A 176 10.11 5.47 -1.25
C ASP A 176 9.63 6.70 -0.45
N VAL A 177 10.17 6.88 0.76
CA VAL A 177 9.84 8.00 1.65
C VAL A 177 10.56 9.27 1.22
N LEU A 178 11.79 9.15 0.71
CA LEU A 178 12.53 10.29 0.15
C LEU A 178 11.82 10.87 -1.08
N GLU A 179 11.26 10.04 -1.95
CA GLU A 179 10.48 10.52 -3.10
C GLU A 179 9.17 11.18 -2.66
N LEU A 180 8.52 10.67 -1.62
CA LEU A 180 7.38 11.36 -1.00
C LEU A 180 7.79 12.73 -0.43
N ALA A 181 8.92 12.81 0.27
CA ALA A 181 9.43 14.06 0.83
C ALA A 181 9.80 15.06 -0.28
N ARG A 182 10.53 14.60 -1.30
CA ARG A 182 10.85 15.39 -2.49
C ARG A 182 9.57 16.00 -3.07
N TYR A 183 8.55 15.18 -3.33
CA TYR A 183 7.28 15.66 -3.87
C TYR A 183 6.62 16.71 -2.97
N ALA A 184 6.50 16.44 -1.66
CA ALA A 184 5.84 17.34 -0.70
C ALA A 184 6.53 18.71 -0.56
N TYR A 185 7.83 18.78 -0.79
CA TYR A 185 8.59 20.03 -0.75
C TYR A 185 8.68 20.73 -2.11
N GLU A 186 8.55 20.01 -3.22
CA GLU A 186 8.46 20.59 -4.56
C GLU A 186 7.05 21.11 -4.90
N HIS A 187 6.00 20.54 -4.28
CA HIS A 187 4.61 20.83 -4.60
C HIS A 187 3.82 21.29 -3.37
N GLY A 188 2.94 22.27 -3.55
CA GLY A 188 2.17 22.91 -2.48
C GLY A 188 2.69 24.29 -2.10
N LEU A 189 1.93 25.02 -1.29
CA LEU A 189 2.36 26.32 -0.76
C LEU A 189 3.41 26.11 0.33
N ASP A 190 4.49 26.91 0.31
CA ASP A 190 5.54 26.79 1.32
C ASP A 190 5.04 27.04 2.74
N ARG A 191 4.05 27.91 2.85
CA ARG A 191 3.32 28.24 4.07
C ARG A 191 1.85 28.44 3.71
N THR A 192 0.97 28.04 4.62
CA THR A 192 -0.45 28.40 4.53
C THR A 192 -0.61 29.93 4.66
N SER A 193 -1.83 30.43 4.44
CA SER A 193 -2.16 31.85 4.65
C SER A 193 -1.78 32.37 6.05
N ASP A 194 -1.66 31.46 7.01
CA ASP A 194 -1.46 31.76 8.43
C ASP A 194 0.01 31.50 8.85
N GLU A 195 0.93 31.44 7.89
CA GLU A 195 2.36 31.12 8.05
C GLU A 195 2.67 29.71 8.61
N THR A 196 1.67 28.84 8.74
CA THR A 196 1.86 27.47 9.22
C THR A 196 2.43 26.58 8.11
N ILE A 197 3.21 25.55 8.51
CA ILE A 197 3.70 24.52 7.59
C ILE A 197 2.50 23.78 7.00
N ASP A 198 2.52 23.53 5.70
CA ASP A 198 1.51 22.73 5.02
C ASP A 198 1.34 21.34 5.66
N ASP A 199 0.10 20.84 5.74
CA ASP A 199 -0.22 19.63 6.48
C ASP A 199 0.46 18.38 5.90
N LEU A 200 0.65 18.31 4.57
CA LEU A 200 1.37 17.20 3.93
C LEU A 200 2.83 17.20 4.36
N ARG A 201 3.49 18.36 4.31
CA ARG A 201 4.90 18.50 4.73
C ARG A 201 5.06 18.15 6.21
N ASN A 202 4.16 18.64 7.05
CA ASN A 202 4.17 18.35 8.48
C ASN A 202 4.04 16.84 8.75
N LEU A 203 3.11 16.15 8.08
CA LEU A 203 2.94 14.70 8.20
C LEU A 203 4.22 13.93 7.81
N VAL A 204 4.84 14.31 6.69
CA VAL A 204 6.07 13.66 6.22
C VAL A 204 7.23 13.86 7.21
N VAL A 205 7.42 15.08 7.71
CA VAL A 205 8.45 15.38 8.71
C VAL A 205 8.23 14.61 10.01
N GLN A 206 6.98 14.54 10.49
CA GLN A 206 6.65 13.77 11.68
C GLN A 206 6.98 12.29 11.51
N TYR A 207 6.63 11.71 10.35
CA TYR A 207 6.96 10.32 10.05
C TYR A 207 8.49 10.08 10.07
N ILE A 208 9.26 10.90 9.35
CA ILE A 208 10.72 10.79 9.30
C ILE A 208 11.33 10.94 10.70
N ALA A 209 10.86 11.90 11.49
CA ALA A 209 11.34 12.10 12.85
C ALA A 209 11.07 10.88 13.74
N CYS A 210 9.87 10.29 13.65
CA CYS A 210 9.52 9.08 14.38
C CYS A 210 10.42 7.89 14.01
N GLU A 211 10.71 7.67 12.73
CA GLU A 211 11.58 6.58 12.27
C GLU A 211 13.04 6.76 12.71
N LEU A 212 13.55 8.00 12.66
CA LEU A 212 14.90 8.31 13.16
C LEU A 212 15.01 8.10 14.66
N ASP A 213 14.00 8.55 15.42
CA ASP A 213 13.97 8.37 16.87
C ASP A 213 13.95 6.88 17.26
N GLN A 214 13.15 6.08 16.57
CA GLN A 214 13.11 4.63 16.77
C GLN A 214 14.46 3.96 16.50
N ARG A 215 15.16 4.37 15.43
CA ARG A 215 16.49 3.84 15.07
C ARG A 215 17.57 4.24 16.08
N VAL A 216 17.53 5.46 16.61
CA VAL A 216 18.45 5.92 17.66
C VAL A 216 18.22 5.16 18.98
N HIS A 217 16.97 4.86 19.31
CA HIS A 217 16.60 4.13 20.53
C HIS A 217 16.68 2.59 20.40
N GLN A 218 16.94 2.06 19.21
CA GLN A 218 17.32 0.66 19.00
C GLN A 218 18.85 0.56 18.89
N PRO A 219 19.60 0.50 20.02
CA PRO A 219 21.02 0.22 19.95
C PRO A 219 21.17 -1.17 19.31
N SER A 220 21.73 -1.19 18.10
CA SER A 220 22.22 -2.39 17.45
C SER A 220 22.95 -3.25 18.48
N GLN A 221 22.52 -4.50 18.64
CA GLN A 221 23.34 -5.50 19.33
C GLN A 221 24.63 -5.66 18.53
N VAL A 222 25.63 -4.86 18.87
CA VAL A 222 27.00 -5.04 18.43
C VAL A 222 27.49 -6.31 19.10
N ASN A 223 27.33 -7.44 18.41
CA ASN A 223 28.09 -8.64 18.71
C ASN A 223 29.58 -8.30 18.50
N TYR A 224 30.28 -8.08 19.61
CA TYR A 224 31.73 -8.22 19.66
C TYR A 224 32.04 -9.68 19.30
N ILE A 225 32.58 -9.89 18.11
CA ILE A 225 33.25 -11.15 17.77
C ILE A 225 34.64 -11.04 18.39
N ALA A 226 34.96 -12.03 19.22
CA ALA A 226 36.21 -12.20 19.95
C ALA A 226 37.44 -12.33 19.03
#